data_AF-A0A2P4PUV4-F1
#
_entry.id   AF-A0A2P4PUV4-F1
#
_cell.length_a   1.000
_cell.length_b   1.000
_cell.length_c   1.000
_cell.angle_alpha   90.00
_cell.angle_beta   90.00
_cell.angle_gamma   90.00
#
_symmetry.space_group_name_H-M   'P 1'
#
loop_
_entity.id
_entity.type
_entity.pdbx_description
1 polymer ?
#
loop_
_entity_poly.entity_id
_entity_poly.type
_entity_poly.pdbx_seq_one_letter_code
_entity_poly.pdbx_strand_id
1 'polypeptide(L)'
;MIPTELFIAICKYLHPADLLNLSRTCHNYRDILYYLENETTKEIWKFSRSKFMPFLPNPKKINEILYIRCVLEKKCQFCMKRTGHVKTYWAYGVYSCRNCIKSASRTRGYFANHNILLNCHLK
;
A
#
# COMPACT_ATOMS: atom_id res chain seq x y z
N MET A 1 -14.10 17.73 -19.56
CA MET A 1 -13.82 16.80 -18.45
C MET A 1 -14.29 15.42 -18.86
N ILE A 2 -13.50 14.38 -18.56
CA ILE A 2 -13.93 12.99 -18.74
C ILE A 2 -14.87 12.64 -17.58
N PRO A 3 -16.01 11.94 -17.80
CA PRO A 3 -16.87 11.47 -16.72
C PRO A 3 -16.11 10.58 -15.73
N THR A 4 -16.43 10.67 -14.43
CA THR A 4 -15.77 9.90 -13.36
C THR A 4 -15.81 8.40 -13.62
N GLU A 5 -16.95 7.87 -14.06
CA GLU A 5 -17.09 6.44 -14.38
C GLU A 5 -16.14 5.98 -15.49
N LEU A 6 -15.98 6.81 -16.53
CA LEU A 6 -15.07 6.51 -17.63
C LEU A 6 -13.61 6.59 -17.17
N PHE A 7 -13.28 7.56 -16.30
CA PHE A 7 -11.96 7.63 -15.67
C PHE A 7 -11.66 6.38 -14.83
N ILE A 8 -12.60 5.93 -13.99
CA ILE A 8 -12.47 4.71 -13.18
C ILE A 8 -12.26 3.48 -14.09
N ALA A 9 -13.01 3.39 -15.19
CA ALA A 9 -12.86 2.30 -16.16
C ALA A 9 -11.45 2.28 -16.79
N ILE A 10 -10.89 3.45 -17.13
CA ILE A 10 -9.51 3.58 -17.63
C ILE A 10 -8.51 3.14 -16.56
N CYS A 11 -8.68 3.60 -15.32
CA CYS A 11 -7.74 3.31 -14.23
C CYS A 11 -7.59 1.80 -13.95
N LYS A 12 -8.64 1.00 -14.10
CA LYS A 12 -8.54 -0.47 -13.98
C LYS A 12 -7.46 -1.06 -14.92
N TYR A 13 -7.19 -0.43 -16.06
CA TYR A 13 -6.25 -0.91 -17.07
C TYR A 13 -4.89 -0.22 -17.06
N LEU A 14 -4.56 0.53 -16.02
CA LEU A 14 -3.24 1.15 -15.86
C LEU A 14 -2.32 0.28 -15.00
N HIS A 15 -1.01 0.41 -15.21
CA HIS A 15 -0.03 -0.24 -14.33
C HIS A 15 -0.13 0.37 -12.91
N PRO A 16 0.08 -0.39 -11.82
CA PRO A 16 -0.03 0.15 -10.47
C PRO A 16 0.90 1.34 -10.18
N ALA A 17 2.03 1.44 -10.89
CA ALA A 17 2.91 2.60 -10.84
C ALA A 17 2.28 3.87 -11.42
N ASP A 18 1.51 3.75 -12.50
CA ASP A 18 0.82 4.87 -13.14
C ASP A 18 -0.33 5.36 -12.27
N LEU A 19 -1.08 4.44 -11.65
CA LEU A 19 -2.11 4.77 -10.65
C LEU A 19 -1.53 5.58 -9.49
N LEU A 20 -0.36 5.15 -9.00
CA LEU A 20 0.35 5.84 -7.92
C LEU A 20 0.84 7.24 -8.32
N ASN A 21 1.25 7.41 -9.59
CA ASN A 21 1.64 8.71 -10.11
C ASN A 21 0.41 9.61 -10.31
N LEU A 22 -0.67 9.10 -10.89
CA LEU A 22 -1.94 9.81 -11.05
C LEU A 22 -2.55 10.25 -9.72
N SER A 23 -2.47 9.42 -8.68
CA SER A 23 -2.98 9.77 -7.35
C SER A 23 -2.22 10.95 -6.70
N ARG A 24 -1.10 11.39 -7.29
CA ARG A 24 -0.27 12.49 -6.79
C ARG A 24 -0.41 13.77 -7.63
N THR A 25 -1.11 13.74 -8.76
CA THR A 25 -1.17 14.90 -9.67
C THR A 25 -2.19 15.94 -9.23
N CYS A 26 -3.36 15.54 -8.72
CA CYS A 26 -4.39 16.45 -8.25
C CYS A 26 -5.26 15.84 -7.13
N HIS A 27 -5.98 16.68 -6.39
CA HIS A 27 -6.83 16.27 -5.28
C HIS A 27 -7.95 15.32 -5.73
N ASN A 28 -8.65 15.63 -6.83
CA ASN A 28 -9.75 14.78 -7.32
C ASN A 28 -9.28 13.35 -7.65
N TYR A 29 -8.13 13.19 -8.31
CA TYR A 29 -7.59 11.86 -8.61
C TYR A 29 -7.08 11.16 -7.36
N ARG A 30 -6.53 11.91 -6.41
CA ARG A 30 -6.17 11.35 -5.10
C ARG A 30 -7.40 10.81 -4.38
N ASP A 31 -8.52 11.50 -4.40
CA ASP A 31 -9.73 11.08 -3.70
C ASP A 31 -10.35 9.82 -4.34
N ILE A 32 -10.22 9.67 -5.66
CA ILE A 32 -10.67 8.47 -6.39
C ILE A 32 -9.69 7.30 -6.24
N LEU A 33 -8.38 7.56 -6.29
CA LEU A 33 -7.35 6.51 -6.36
C LEU A 33 -6.69 6.18 -5.03
N TYR A 34 -6.89 6.99 -4.00
CA TYR A 34 -6.18 6.88 -2.72
C TYR A 34 -7.12 6.97 -1.50
N TYR A 35 -8.34 6.46 -1.64
CA TYR A 35 -9.25 6.32 -0.52
C TYR A 35 -9.35 4.84 -0.08
N LEU A 36 -8.64 4.50 1.00
CA LEU A 36 -8.39 3.11 1.42
C LEU A 36 -9.66 2.32 1.76
N GLU A 37 -10.75 3.00 2.14
CA GLU A 37 -11.99 2.38 2.59
C GLU A 37 -13.00 2.15 1.47
N ASN A 38 -12.86 2.82 0.32
CA ASN A 38 -13.80 2.70 -0.79
C ASN A 38 -13.57 1.45 -1.65
N GLU A 39 -14.64 0.70 -1.88
CA GLU A 39 -14.60 -0.56 -2.64
C GLU A 39 -14.19 -0.37 -4.09
N THR A 40 -14.69 0.66 -4.78
CA THR A 40 -14.31 0.96 -6.16
C THR A 40 -12.80 1.19 -6.30
N THR A 41 -12.22 1.93 -5.35
CA THR A 41 -10.78 2.16 -5.26
C THR A 41 -10.06 0.83 -5.09
N LYS A 42 -10.47 0.01 -4.09
CA LYS A 42 -9.85 -1.31 -3.85
C LYS A 42 -9.91 -2.20 -5.09
N GLU A 43 -11.02 -2.22 -5.81
CA GLU A 43 -11.18 -2.97 -7.06
C GLU A 43 -10.23 -2.51 -8.16
N ILE A 44 -10.05 -1.19 -8.35
CA ILE A 44 -9.10 -0.65 -9.32
C ILE A 44 -7.70 -1.21 -9.06
N TRP A 45 -7.23 -1.11 -7.82
CA TRP A 45 -5.89 -1.58 -7.44
C TRP A 45 -5.75 -3.10 -7.51
N LYS A 46 -6.77 -3.85 -7.07
CA LYS A 46 -6.79 -5.32 -7.15
C LYS A 46 -6.72 -5.80 -8.59
N PHE A 47 -7.52 -5.21 -9.48
CA PHE A 47 -7.56 -5.57 -10.89
C PHE A 47 -6.23 -5.21 -11.56
N SER A 48 -5.76 -3.96 -11.37
CA SER A 48 -4.48 -3.48 -11.89
C SER A 48 -3.31 -4.37 -11.45
N ARG A 49 -3.18 -4.67 -10.14
CA ARG A 49 -2.16 -5.58 -9.64
C ARG A 49 -2.27 -6.97 -10.27
N SER A 50 -3.46 -7.55 -10.30
CA SER A 50 -3.65 -8.91 -10.83
C SER A 50 -3.28 -9.01 -12.31
N LYS A 51 -3.55 -7.95 -13.09
CA LYS A 51 -3.25 -7.90 -14.52
C LYS A 51 -1.76 -7.66 -14.79
N PHE A 52 -1.14 -6.72 -14.10
CA PHE A 52 0.21 -6.24 -14.44
C PHE A 52 1.33 -6.79 -13.55
N MET A 53 0.98 -7.27 -12.36
CA MET A 53 1.92 -7.83 -11.39
C MET A 53 1.43 -9.20 -10.86
N PRO A 54 1.12 -10.17 -11.74
CA PRO A 54 0.56 -11.47 -11.34
C PRO A 54 1.54 -12.30 -10.48
N PHE A 55 2.83 -11.99 -10.54
CA PHE A 55 3.87 -12.60 -9.71
C PHE A 55 3.81 -12.14 -8.24
N LEU A 56 3.08 -11.07 -7.92
CA LEU A 56 2.90 -10.64 -6.54
C LEU A 56 1.82 -11.50 -5.86
N PRO A 57 2.11 -12.08 -4.68
CA PRO A 57 1.10 -12.82 -3.93
C PRO A 57 -0.06 -11.91 -3.55
N ASN A 58 -1.25 -12.51 -3.46
CA ASN A 58 -2.47 -11.81 -3.03
C ASN A 58 -2.29 -11.31 -1.57
N PRO A 59 -2.46 -10.02 -1.29
CA PRO A 59 -2.30 -9.52 0.07
C PRO A 59 -3.45 -9.98 0.96
N LYS A 60 -3.15 -10.82 1.97
CA LYS A 60 -4.17 -11.38 2.88
C LYS A 60 -4.68 -10.39 3.93
N LYS A 61 -3.80 -9.53 4.44
CA LYS A 61 -4.06 -8.64 5.59
C LYS A 61 -3.68 -7.18 5.34
N ILE A 62 -3.24 -6.85 4.12
CA ILE A 62 -2.77 -5.52 3.75
C ILE A 62 -3.70 -4.98 2.67
N ASN A 63 -4.06 -3.70 2.77
CA ASN A 63 -4.76 -3.02 1.69
C ASN A 63 -3.90 -3.03 0.41
N GLU A 64 -4.52 -3.29 -0.74
CA GLU A 64 -3.84 -3.37 -2.05
C GLU A 64 -2.94 -2.17 -2.34
N ILE A 65 -3.41 -0.97 -2.01
CA ILE A 65 -2.68 0.29 -2.23
C ILE A 65 -1.40 0.31 -1.41
N LEU A 66 -1.49 -0.03 -0.13
CA LEU A 66 -0.33 -0.06 0.77
C LEU A 66 0.67 -1.14 0.34
N TYR A 67 0.16 -2.28 -0.11
CA TYR A 67 0.99 -3.36 -0.62
C TYR A 67 1.76 -2.97 -1.88
N ILE A 68 1.08 -2.37 -2.87
CA ILE A 68 1.72 -1.87 -4.08
C ILE A 68 2.75 -0.77 -3.77
N ARG A 69 2.41 0.17 -2.89
CA ARG A 69 3.34 1.23 -2.47
C ARG A 69 4.61 0.66 -1.86
N CYS A 70 4.50 -0.37 -1.02
CA CYS A 70 5.67 -1.08 -0.50
C CYS A 70 6.57 -1.60 -1.63
N VAL A 71 5.98 -2.34 -2.56
CA VAL A 71 6.71 -2.99 -3.66
C VAL A 71 7.39 -1.96 -4.57
N LEU A 72 6.68 -0.89 -4.92
CA LEU A 72 7.15 0.09 -5.90
C LEU A 72 8.05 1.18 -5.29
N GLU A 73 7.72 1.71 -4.11
CA GLU A 73 8.45 2.85 -3.55
C GLU A 73 9.71 2.43 -2.77
N LYS A 74 9.74 1.21 -2.23
CA LYS A 74 10.81 0.69 -1.36
C LYS A 74 11.15 1.65 -0.21
N LYS A 75 10.12 2.35 0.31
CA LYS A 75 10.21 3.25 1.47
C LYS A 75 9.70 2.54 2.71
N CYS A 76 10.33 2.80 3.85
CA CYS A 76 9.82 2.31 5.12
C CYS A 76 8.54 3.09 5.49
N GLN A 77 7.47 2.40 5.91
CA GLN A 77 6.21 3.03 6.33
C GLN A 77 6.38 3.97 7.54
N PHE A 78 7.34 3.68 8.43
CA PHE A 78 7.50 4.41 9.69
C PHE A 78 8.46 5.59 9.61
N CYS A 79 9.59 5.43 8.90
CA CYS A 79 10.59 6.51 8.79
C CYS A 79 10.62 7.20 7.43
N MET A 80 9.83 6.73 6.46
CA MET A 80 9.71 7.26 5.10
C MET A 80 11.00 7.27 4.27
N LYS A 81 12.11 6.78 4.82
CA LYS A 81 13.39 6.64 4.12
C LYS A 81 13.34 5.49 3.11
N ARG A 82 13.89 5.72 1.92
CA ARG A 82 14.20 4.64 0.97
C ARG A 82 15.35 3.81 1.52
N THR A 83 15.23 2.49 1.49
CA THR A 83 16.29 1.58 1.90
C THR A 83 16.18 0.27 1.13
N GLY A 84 17.31 -0.34 0.78
CA GLY A 84 17.34 -1.62 0.07
C GLY A 84 16.79 -2.81 0.89
N HIS A 85 16.49 -2.61 2.17
CA HIS A 85 16.10 -3.67 3.10
C HIS A 85 14.70 -3.47 3.71
N VAL A 86 13.78 -2.80 3.00
CA VAL A 86 12.36 -2.81 3.39
C VAL A 86 11.79 -4.21 3.13
N LYS A 87 11.21 -4.81 4.17
CA LYS A 87 10.52 -6.09 4.08
C LYS A 87 9.05 -5.92 4.40
N THR A 88 8.21 -6.73 3.75
CA THR A 88 6.79 -6.86 4.09
C THR A 88 6.64 -7.84 5.25
N TYR A 89 6.03 -7.39 6.34
CA TYR A 89 5.71 -8.20 7.51
C TYR A 89 4.22 -8.54 7.49
N TRP A 90 3.88 -9.59 6.74
CA TRP A 90 2.50 -10.00 6.44
C TRP A 90 1.63 -10.21 7.68
N ALA A 91 2.20 -10.76 8.76
CA ALA A 91 1.48 -11.03 10.00
C ALA A 91 0.86 -9.76 10.60
N TYR A 92 1.52 -8.62 10.40
CA TYR A 92 1.17 -7.34 10.99
C TYR A 92 0.64 -6.32 9.98
N GLY A 93 0.64 -6.70 8.71
CA GLY A 93 0.17 -5.86 7.63
C GLY A 93 1.01 -4.61 7.33
N VAL A 94 2.30 -4.61 7.71
CA VAL A 94 3.20 -3.45 7.54
C VAL A 94 4.39 -3.76 6.66
N TYR A 95 5.02 -2.71 6.13
CA TYR A 95 6.31 -2.81 5.47
C TYR A 95 7.32 -1.86 6.12
N SER A 96 8.47 -2.41 6.50
CA SER A 96 9.37 -1.70 7.40
C SER A 96 10.82 -2.05 7.13
N CYS A 97 11.71 -1.09 7.41
CA CYS A 97 13.12 -1.38 7.53
C CYS A 97 13.39 -2.12 8.85
N ARG A 98 14.51 -2.84 8.90
CA ARG A 98 14.91 -3.61 10.10
C ARG A 98 15.01 -2.75 11.36
N ASN A 99 15.42 -1.49 11.22
CA ASN A 99 15.57 -0.58 12.35
C ASN A 99 14.22 -0.14 12.91
N CYS A 100 13.24 0.15 12.06
CA CYS A 100 11.93 0.60 12.51
C CYS A 100 11.14 -0.55 13.12
N ILE A 101 11.12 -1.73 12.49
CA ILE A 101 10.33 -2.86 13.03
C ILE A 101 10.80 -3.31 14.43
N LYS A 102 12.10 -3.20 14.71
CA LYS A 102 12.69 -3.51 16.03
C LYS A 102 12.49 -2.39 17.05
N SER A 103 12.16 -1.18 16.61
CA SER A 103 12.05 0.00 17.46
C SER A 103 10.60 0.16 17.94
N ALA A 104 10.32 -0.31 19.15
CA ALA A 104 8.99 -0.16 19.75
C ALA A 104 8.49 1.30 19.71
N SER A 105 9.36 2.28 19.95
CA SER A 105 8.99 3.72 19.88
C SER A 105 8.42 4.16 18.52
N ARG A 106 8.86 3.58 17.41
CA ARG A 106 8.45 3.97 16.05
C ARG A 106 7.22 3.20 15.56
N THR A 107 6.92 2.07 16.17
CA THR A 107 5.82 1.19 15.74
C THR A 107 4.68 1.09 16.76
N ARG A 108 4.89 1.55 18.00
CA ARG A 108 3.93 1.47 19.11
C ARG A 108 2.57 2.02 18.74
N GLY A 109 2.49 3.21 18.16
CA GLY A 109 1.20 3.82 17.78
C GLY A 109 0.44 2.99 16.75
N TYR A 110 1.13 2.45 15.75
CA TYR A 110 0.49 1.58 14.76
C TYR A 110 -0.02 0.29 15.39
N PHE A 111 0.81 -0.41 16.15
CA PHE A 111 0.43 -1.70 16.74
C PHE A 111 -0.63 -1.58 17.83
N ALA A 112 -0.59 -0.51 18.63
CA ALA A 112 -1.64 -0.22 19.61
C ALA A 112 -3.00 0.02 18.93
N ASN A 113 -3.03 0.84 17.87
CA ASN A 113 -4.27 1.15 17.16
C ASN A 113 -4.88 -0.06 16.42
N HIS A 114 -4.09 -1.10 16.17
CA HIS A 114 -4.53 -2.32 15.46
C HIS A 114 -4.62 -3.54 16.37
N ASN A 115 -4.51 -3.38 17.71
CA ASN A 115 -4.50 -4.47 18.69
C ASN A 115 -3.49 -5.59 18.36
N ILE A 116 -2.34 -5.23 17.79
CA ILE A 116 -1.26 -6.15 17.47
C ILE A 116 -0.30 -6.19 18.66
N LEU A 117 -0.26 -7.31 19.38
CA LEU A 117 0.77 -7.52 20.41
C LEU A 117 2.13 -7.63 19.70
N LEU A 118 3.08 -6.76 20.08
CA LEU A 118 4.48 -6.77 19.63
C LEU A 118 5.25 -8.04 20.04
N ASN A 119 4.58 -8.98 20.70
CA ASN A 119 5.18 -10.18 21.20
C ASN A 119 5.20 -11.26 20.11
N CYS A 120 6.39 -11.82 19.91
CA CYS A 120 6.72 -13.03 19.16
C CYS A 120 7.07 -12.84 17.66
N HIS A 121 8.33 -13.18 17.36
CA HIS A 121 8.94 -13.48 16.05
C HIS A 121 9.61 -12.33 15.27
N LEU A 122 10.60 -11.68 15.90
CA LEU A 122 11.76 -11.09 15.19
C LEU A 122 13.02 -11.93 15.40
N LYS A 123 12.93 -13.26 15.25
CA LYS A 123 14.11 -14.12 15.06
C LYS A 123 14.50 -14.07 13.58
#